data_AF-G0M1V8-F1
#
_entry.id   AF-G0M1V8-F1
#
_cell.length_a   1.000
_cell.length_b   1.000
_cell.length_c   1.000
_cell.angle_alpha   90.00
_cell.angle_beta   90.00
_cell.angle_gamma   90.00
#
_symmetry.space_group_name_H-M   'P 1'
#
loop_
_entity.id
_entity.type
_entity.pdbx_description
1 polymer ?
#
loop_
_entity_poly.entity_id
_entity_poly.type
_entity_poly.pdbx_seq_one_letter_code
_entity_poly.pdbx_strand_id
1 'polypeptide(L)'
;MSDTILIRHEAPKGFQFISEEEYEKFQAWKQAQRGIRTWKLKDLAKYKYGTKSTERASRYLTKHRHDLDIEQGGFIDYVNTHNGWQIPAAEMIDYLLDHPD
;
A
#
# COMPACT_ATOMS: atom_id res chain seq x y z
N MET A 1 -24.10 -41.35 31.06
CA MET A 1 -23.62 -41.12 29.69
C MET A 1 -24.04 -39.69 29.36
N SER A 2 -23.11 -38.77 29.12
CA SER A 2 -23.45 -37.36 28.88
C SER A 2 -23.77 -37.18 27.40
N ASP A 3 -25.03 -36.86 27.10
CA ASP A 3 -25.49 -36.54 25.75
C ASP A 3 -24.82 -35.24 25.27
N THR A 4 -23.99 -35.34 24.23
CA THR A 4 -23.41 -34.17 23.55
C THR A 4 -24.41 -33.64 22.53
N ILE A 5 -25.00 -32.48 22.79
CA ILE A 5 -25.86 -31.76 21.84
C ILE A 5 -24.97 -31.04 20.82
N LEU A 6 -24.99 -31.49 19.57
CA LEU A 6 -24.31 -30.81 18.46
C LEU A 6 -25.20 -29.66 17.93
N ILE A 7 -24.92 -28.43 18.36
CA ILE A 7 -25.57 -27.23 17.83
C ILE A 7 -24.84 -26.84 16.52
N ARG A 8 -25.54 -26.92 15.39
CA ARG A 8 -25.04 -26.46 14.09
C ARG A 8 -25.56 -25.05 13.83
N HIS A 9 -24.65 -24.10 13.69
CA HIS A 9 -24.97 -22.74 13.26
C HIS A 9 -24.83 -22.66 11.74
N GLU A 10 -25.91 -22.32 11.03
CA GLU A 10 -25.88 -22.03 9.60
C GLU A 10 -25.79 -20.52 9.37
N ALA A 11 -24.89 -20.11 8.47
CA ALA A 11 -24.70 -18.70 8.17
C ALA A 11 -25.89 -18.21 7.34
N PRO A 12 -26.40 -16.98 7.59
CA PRO A 12 -27.41 -16.38 6.73
C PRO A 12 -26.96 -16.32 5.27
N LYS A 13 -27.91 -16.37 4.34
CA LYS A 13 -27.61 -16.35 2.89
C LYS A 13 -26.76 -15.15 2.51
N GLY A 14 -25.61 -15.41 1.89
CA GLY A 14 -24.62 -14.38 1.50
C GLY A 14 -23.53 -14.12 2.54
N PHE A 15 -23.56 -14.83 3.68
CA PHE A 15 -22.53 -14.77 4.71
C PHE A 15 -21.87 -16.14 4.86
N GLN A 16 -20.60 -16.12 5.25
CA GLN A 16 -19.82 -17.31 5.53
C GLN A 16 -19.26 -17.19 6.94
N PHE A 17 -19.44 -18.23 7.74
CA PHE A 17 -18.69 -18.35 8.99
C PHE A 17 -17.24 -18.64 8.65
N ILE A 18 -16.36 -17.82 9.20
CA ILE A 18 -14.93 -18.00 9.11
C ILE A 18 -14.40 -18.32 10.50
N SER A 19 -13.29 -19.04 10.56
CA SER A 19 -12.53 -19.23 11.78
C SER A 19 -11.93 -17.91 12.28
N GLU A 20 -11.59 -17.86 13.56
CA GLU A 20 -10.90 -16.70 14.16
C GLU A 20 -9.54 -16.44 13.47
N GLU A 21 -8.81 -17.49 13.10
CA GLU A 21 -7.55 -17.39 12.34
C GLU A 21 -7.74 -16.77 10.94
N GLU A 22 -8.81 -17.14 10.23
CA GLU A 22 -9.15 -16.52 8.93
C GLU A 22 -9.56 -15.06 9.08
N TYR A 23 -10.24 -14.72 10.19
CA TYR A 23 -10.55 -13.33 10.52
C TYR A 23 -9.27 -12.52 10.78
N GLU A 24 -8.33 -13.05 11.54
CA GLU A 24 -7.04 -12.40 11.81
C GLU A 24 -6.22 -12.22 10.53
N LYS A 25 -6.14 -13.23 9.66
CA LYS A 25 -5.51 -13.11 8.33
C LYS A 25 -6.19 -12.05 7.48
N PHE A 26 -7.51 -11.98 7.50
CA PHE A 26 -8.25 -10.94 6.79
C PHE A 26 -7.99 -9.55 7.37
N GLN A 27 -7.90 -9.40 8.69
CA GLN A 27 -7.54 -8.12 9.32
C GLN A 27 -6.10 -7.72 9.01
N ALA A 28 -5.15 -8.65 9.04
CA ALA A 28 -3.75 -8.41 8.68
C ALA A 28 -3.63 -7.99 7.19
N TRP A 29 -4.31 -8.70 6.28
CA TRP A 29 -4.41 -8.32 4.88
C TRP A 29 -5.06 -6.95 4.71
N LYS A 30 -6.16 -6.67 5.41
CA LYS A 30 -6.86 -5.38 5.37
C LYS A 30 -6.02 -4.24 5.95
N GLN A 31 -5.21 -4.49 6.98
CA GLN A 31 -4.27 -3.53 7.53
C GLN A 31 -3.09 -3.30 6.57
N ALA A 32 -2.56 -4.34 5.95
CA ALA A 32 -1.56 -4.23 4.89
C ALA A 32 -2.10 -3.42 3.69
N GLN A 33 -3.36 -3.64 3.28
CA GLN A 33 -4.05 -2.87 2.25
C GLN A 33 -4.32 -1.42 2.68
N ARG A 34 -4.69 -1.18 3.95
CA ARG A 34 -4.89 0.17 4.52
C ARG A 34 -3.57 0.94 4.70
N GLY A 35 -2.43 0.25 4.71
CA GLY A 35 -1.08 0.83 4.80
C GLY A 35 -0.50 1.32 3.47
N ILE A 36 -0.98 0.83 2.32
CA ILE A 36 -0.51 1.30 1.00
C ILE A 36 -1.26 2.59 0.64
N ARG A 37 -0.97 3.67 1.34
CA ARG A 37 -1.37 4.99 0.88
C ARG A 37 -0.56 5.29 -0.38
N THR A 38 -1.15 5.12 -1.55
CA THR A 38 -0.48 5.49 -2.79
C THR A 38 -0.60 7.00 -3.00
N TRP A 39 0.54 7.68 -3.02
CA TRP A 39 0.65 9.08 -3.38
C TRP A 39 0.58 9.29 -4.88
N LYS A 40 -0.08 10.38 -5.27
CA LYS A 40 0.12 10.98 -6.58
C LYS A 40 1.33 11.91 -6.52
N LEU A 41 1.81 12.32 -7.69
CA LEU A 41 2.96 13.22 -7.80
C LEU A 41 2.78 14.54 -7.02
N LYS A 42 1.52 15.03 -6.91
CA LYS A 42 1.17 16.22 -6.12
C LYS A 42 1.34 16.01 -4.62
N ASP A 43 1.08 14.81 -4.12
CA ASP A 43 1.26 14.48 -2.70
C ASP A 43 2.75 14.47 -2.35
N LEU A 44 3.58 13.86 -3.21
CA LEU A 44 5.04 13.91 -3.06
C LEU A 44 5.58 15.34 -3.11
N ALA A 45 5.11 16.15 -4.07
CA ALA A 45 5.51 17.57 -4.16
C ALA A 45 5.15 18.36 -2.90
N LYS A 46 3.96 18.11 -2.35
CA LYS A 46 3.51 18.74 -1.11
C LYS A 46 4.33 18.28 0.08
N TYR A 47 4.64 16.99 0.16
CA TYR A 47 5.39 16.39 1.25
C TYR A 47 6.86 16.84 1.28
N LYS A 48 7.58 16.69 0.16
CA LYS A 48 9.02 16.99 0.10
C LYS A 48 9.34 18.48 -0.04
N TYR A 49 8.52 19.23 -0.77
CA TYR A 49 8.83 20.62 -1.15
C TYR A 49 7.82 21.64 -0.64
N GLY A 50 6.76 21.23 0.07
CA GLY A 50 5.72 22.15 0.56
C GLY A 50 4.90 22.82 -0.54
N THR A 51 4.95 22.34 -1.80
CA THR A 51 4.30 22.98 -2.96
C THR A 51 3.35 22.02 -3.69
N LYS A 52 2.41 22.58 -4.46
CA LYS A 52 1.54 21.83 -5.37
C LYS A 52 2.16 21.61 -6.75
N SER A 53 3.27 22.28 -7.07
CA SER A 53 3.95 22.11 -8.35
C SER A 53 4.68 20.77 -8.40
N THR A 54 4.34 19.97 -9.40
CA THR A 54 4.85 18.59 -9.54
C THR A 54 6.17 18.51 -10.28
N GLU A 55 6.70 19.61 -10.81
CA GLU A 55 7.87 19.61 -11.69
C GLU A 55 9.14 19.13 -10.96
N ARG A 56 9.38 19.65 -9.75
CA ARG A 56 10.50 19.23 -8.90
C ARG A 56 10.36 17.78 -8.43
N ALA A 57 9.15 17.36 -8.06
CA ALA A 57 8.86 15.99 -7.66
C ALA A 57 9.09 15.00 -8.81
N SER A 58 8.64 15.32 -10.03
CA SER A 58 8.90 14.51 -11.22
C SER A 58 10.40 14.38 -11.49
N ARG A 59 11.14 15.50 -11.48
CA ARG A 59 12.60 15.48 -11.68
C ARG A 59 13.31 14.65 -10.63
N TYR A 60 12.89 14.73 -9.37
CA TYR A 60 13.46 13.91 -8.29
C TYR A 60 13.26 12.42 -8.56
N LEU A 61 12.02 11.99 -8.86
CA LEU A 61 11.74 10.59 -9.18
C LEU A 61 12.50 10.11 -10.43
N THR A 62 12.67 10.94 -11.44
CA THR A 62 13.46 10.59 -12.63
C THR A 62 14.96 10.49 -12.31
N LYS A 63 15.50 11.39 -11.49
CA LYS A 63 16.90 11.39 -11.06
C LYS A 63 17.25 10.12 -10.27
N HIS A 64 16.34 9.68 -9.40
CA HIS A 64 16.50 8.50 -8.54
C HIS A 64 15.84 7.24 -9.13
N ARG A 65 15.54 7.23 -10.43
CA ARG A 65 14.81 6.12 -11.06
C ARG A 65 15.49 4.78 -10.85
N HIS A 66 16.82 4.71 -10.95
CA HIS A 66 17.56 3.45 -10.78
C HIS A 66 17.23 2.76 -9.45
N ASP A 67 17.13 3.53 -8.37
CA ASP A 67 16.87 2.99 -7.03
C ASP A 67 15.37 2.77 -6.77
N LEU A 68 14.52 3.54 -7.43
CA LEU A 68 13.08 3.55 -7.19
C LEU A 68 12.30 2.57 -8.08
N ASP A 69 12.85 2.17 -9.22
CA ASP A 69 12.15 1.33 -10.20
C ASP A 69 12.01 -0.12 -9.71
N ILE A 70 10.79 -0.68 -9.75
CA ILE A 70 10.54 -2.07 -9.34
C ILE A 70 11.37 -3.08 -10.15
N GLU A 71 11.67 -2.78 -11.42
CA GLU A 71 12.49 -3.65 -12.26
C GLU A 71 13.95 -3.73 -11.76
N GLN A 72 14.34 -2.82 -10.87
CA GLN A 72 15.69 -2.66 -10.34
C GLN A 72 15.73 -2.91 -8.82
N GLY A 73 14.64 -3.44 -8.25
CA GLY A 73 14.52 -3.74 -6.82
C GLY A 73 13.91 -2.61 -5.97
N GLY A 74 13.46 -1.53 -6.61
CA GLY A 74 12.71 -0.44 -5.97
C GLY A 74 11.23 -0.76 -5.78
N PHE A 75 10.40 0.28 -5.65
CA PHE A 75 8.99 0.16 -5.26
C PHE A 75 8.02 0.99 -6.13
N ILE A 76 8.49 1.69 -7.15
CA ILE A 76 7.68 2.45 -8.10
C ILE A 76 7.66 1.75 -9.45
N ASP A 77 6.45 1.49 -9.97
CA ASP A 77 6.26 0.93 -11.31
C ASP A 77 6.32 2.02 -12.38
N TYR A 78 7.51 2.27 -12.92
CA TYR A 78 7.69 3.27 -13.97
C TYR A 78 7.06 2.85 -15.31
N VAL A 79 6.92 1.56 -15.59
CA VAL A 79 6.29 1.07 -16.84
C VAL A 79 4.80 1.46 -16.88
N ASN A 80 4.11 1.39 -15.74
CA ASN A 80 2.70 1.71 -15.63
C ASN A 80 2.41 3.17 -15.19
N THR A 81 3.43 4.03 -15.04
CA THR A 81 3.24 5.46 -14.70
C THR A 81 2.53 6.29 -15.78
N HIS A 82 2.33 5.77 -17.00
CA HIS A 82 1.57 6.46 -18.05
C HIS A 82 0.11 6.74 -17.64
N ASN A 83 -0.46 5.95 -16.73
CA ASN A 83 -1.78 6.17 -16.11
C ASN A 83 -1.74 7.12 -14.90
N GLY A 84 -0.62 7.83 -14.73
CA GLY A 84 -0.32 8.68 -13.59
C GLY A 84 0.50 7.96 -12.52
N TRP A 85 1.27 8.75 -11.79
CA TRP A 85 2.16 8.26 -10.74
C TRP A 85 1.39 7.52 -9.63
N GLN A 86 1.93 6.35 -9.27
CA GLN A 86 1.51 5.55 -8.14
C GLN A 86 2.73 5.36 -7.25
N ILE A 87 2.85 6.16 -6.21
CA ILE A 87 4.03 6.20 -5.35
C ILE A 87 3.63 5.61 -3.99
N PRO A 88 4.09 4.41 -3.62
CA PRO A 88 3.87 3.89 -2.27
C PRO A 88 4.42 4.88 -1.22
N ALA A 89 3.55 5.43 -0.38
CA ALA A 89 3.93 6.55 0.48
C ALA A 89 4.88 6.14 1.61
N ALA A 90 4.72 4.95 2.19
CA ALA A 90 5.55 4.52 3.31
C ALA A 90 7.00 4.35 2.87
N GLU A 91 7.19 3.58 1.80
CA GLU A 91 8.46 3.32 1.15
C GLU A 91 9.12 4.61 0.65
N MET A 92 8.31 5.53 0.10
CA MET A 92 8.83 6.84 -0.32
C MET A 92 9.25 7.71 0.87
N ILE A 93 8.52 7.69 1.99
CA ILE A 93 8.90 8.44 3.20
C ILE A 93 10.24 7.88 3.73
N ASP A 94 10.36 6.57 3.84
CA ASP A 94 11.59 5.92 4.32
C ASP A 94 12.77 6.25 3.39
N TYR A 95 12.58 6.13 2.07
CA TYR A 95 13.62 6.50 1.09
C TYR A 95 14.05 7.96 1.21
N LEU A 96 13.12 8.88 1.45
CA LEU A 96 13.40 10.30 1.62
C LEU A 96 14.17 10.63 2.90
N LEU A 97 14.03 9.81 3.95
CA LEU A 97 14.82 9.95 5.18
C LEU A 97 16.28 9.54 4.95
N ASP A 98 16.52 8.51 4.14
CA ASP A 98 17.87 8.04 3.79
C ASP A 98 18.53 8.91 2.70
N HIS A 99 17.73 9.62 1.89
CA HIS A 99 18.20 10.49 0.80
C HIS A 99 17.66 11.93 0.92
N PRO A 100 18.03 12.67 1.98
CA PRO A 100 17.76 14.09 2.07
C PRO A 100 18.50 14.81 0.92
N ASP A 101 17.77 15.65 0.18
CA ASP A 101 18.30 16.42 -0.98
C ASP A 101 19.49 17.32 -0.59
#